data_AF-A0AAP0DBH7-F1
#
_entry.id   AF-A0AAP0DBH7-F1
#
_cell.length_a   1.000
_cell.length_b   1.000
_cell.length_c   1.000
_cell.angle_alpha   90.00
_cell.angle_beta   90.00
_cell.angle_gamma   90.00
#
_symmetry.space_group_name_H-M   'P 1'
#
loop_
_entity.id
_entity.type
_entity.pdbx_description
1 polymer ?
#
loop_
_entity_poly.entity_id
_entity_poly.type
_entity_poly.pdbx_seq_one_letter_code
_entity_poly.pdbx_strand_id
1 'polypeptide(L)'
;MCRSPVSPPVHNSDQFTGESVDETTLYIVTSGGRRIPAHAKVLASASPVLESIIDSLQNRRSSGKTIPIVGVPCDAVEAFVSFLYSNRCNEEEMEKFGIHLLALAHVYMVPDLKTRCTKGLIQRLTIENVVDVLQLARLCDAPDLHLKCMKLISNRFKSVEETEGWKFLQNNDPYLELEILKFIDDVESRRKSTRKHLQEQSLYFQLSEAMDCLHHICTEGCTGVRPYDKQPISKNRAPCTRFSTCEGLQHSIYHFANCKKRVNGGCVRCKRMWQLFKLHSSICESPDSTCKVPLCRQFKTRGQHVKSKKEEARWELLVEKVVAAKAISSLSLPKIKVEQEEQPRSLREAINCHVSVAC
;
A
#
# COMPACT_ATOMS: atom_id res chain seq x y z
N MET A 1 60.99 -61.00 -24.24
CA MET A 1 60.90 -61.08 -25.71
C MET A 1 61.03 -59.69 -26.30
N CYS A 2 61.74 -59.61 -27.41
CA CYS A 2 62.33 -58.45 -28.07
C CYS A 2 61.31 -57.40 -28.58
N ARG A 3 61.64 -56.10 -28.51
CA ARG A 3 62.08 -55.25 -29.65
C ARG A 3 62.22 -53.77 -29.24
N SER A 4 63.17 -53.12 -29.89
CA SER A 4 63.85 -51.86 -29.53
C SER A 4 63.31 -50.63 -30.33
N PRO A 5 64.07 -49.52 -30.56
CA PRO A 5 63.77 -48.17 -30.04
C PRO A 5 63.63 -47.09 -31.14
N VAL A 6 63.27 -45.83 -30.82
CA VAL A 6 63.64 -44.65 -31.63
C VAL A 6 63.72 -43.39 -30.75
N SER A 7 64.83 -42.66 -30.87
CA SER A 7 65.02 -41.22 -30.54
C SER A 7 65.67 -40.55 -31.77
N PRO A 8 65.81 -39.21 -31.87
CA PRO A 8 64.91 -38.07 -31.64
C PRO A 8 64.75 -37.24 -32.95
N PRO A 9 64.33 -35.95 -32.91
CA PRO A 9 65.37 -34.94 -33.12
C PRO A 9 65.28 -33.72 -32.20
N VAL A 10 66.44 -33.11 -32.00
CA VAL A 10 66.67 -31.81 -31.35
C VAL A 10 66.38 -30.69 -32.36
N HIS A 11 65.66 -29.64 -31.95
CA HIS A 11 65.85 -28.30 -32.50
C HIS A 11 65.64 -27.24 -31.42
N ASN A 12 66.54 -26.26 -31.48
CA ASN A 12 66.85 -25.23 -30.50
C ASN A 12 65.74 -24.19 -30.26
N SER A 13 65.86 -23.57 -29.08
CA SER A 13 65.63 -22.14 -28.78
C SER A 13 64.33 -21.51 -29.26
N ASP A 14 63.46 -21.17 -28.31
CA ASP A 14 63.38 -19.74 -27.98
C ASP A 14 62.99 -19.51 -26.52
N GLN A 15 63.82 -18.70 -25.92
CA GLN A 15 63.72 -18.11 -24.62
C GLN A 15 62.65 -17.02 -24.72
N PHE A 16 61.44 -17.29 -24.24
CA PHE A 16 60.53 -16.22 -23.86
C PHE A 16 60.28 -16.33 -22.36
N THR A 17 61.19 -15.70 -21.62
CA THR A 17 60.92 -15.16 -20.30
C THR A 17 59.78 -14.16 -20.42
N GLY A 18 58.55 -14.67 -20.47
CA GLY A 18 57.37 -13.88 -20.17
C GLY A 18 57.25 -13.82 -18.66
N GLU A 19 57.71 -12.71 -18.09
CA GLU A 19 57.49 -12.32 -16.70
C GLU A 19 56.07 -12.71 -16.28
N SER A 20 55.95 -13.67 -15.38
CA SER A 20 54.73 -13.83 -14.59
C SER A 20 54.62 -12.56 -13.76
N VAL A 21 53.87 -11.58 -14.28
CA VAL A 21 53.42 -10.44 -13.51
C VAL A 21 52.77 -11.04 -12.28
N ASP A 22 53.45 -10.89 -11.14
CA ASP A 22 52.96 -11.28 -9.83
C ASP A 22 51.67 -10.47 -9.60
N GLU A 23 50.56 -11.04 -10.06
CA GLU A 23 49.22 -10.51 -9.93
C GLU A 23 49.05 -10.32 -8.43
N THR A 24 49.13 -9.06 -7.98
CA THR A 24 49.38 -8.75 -6.57
C THR A 24 48.26 -9.31 -5.72
N THR A 25 48.47 -10.55 -5.27
CA THR A 25 47.46 -11.35 -4.59
C THR A 25 47.47 -10.88 -3.16
N LEU A 26 46.38 -10.21 -2.78
CA LEU A 26 46.12 -9.85 -1.39
C LEU A 26 45.23 -10.92 -0.77
N TYR A 27 45.20 -10.99 0.56
CA TYR A 27 44.35 -11.93 1.27
C TYR A 27 43.28 -11.21 2.07
N ILE A 28 42.03 -11.64 1.91
CA ILE A 28 40.96 -11.29 2.83
C ILE A 28 41.01 -12.28 4.00
N VAL A 29 41.06 -11.76 5.23
CA VAL A 29 41.16 -12.58 6.45
C VAL A 29 39.83 -12.51 7.19
N THR A 30 39.19 -13.67 7.38
CA THR A 30 37.90 -13.78 8.10
C THR A 30 38.09 -13.91 9.61
N SER A 31 37.01 -13.78 10.38
CA SER A 31 37.00 -14.01 11.84
C SER A 31 37.54 -15.39 12.24
N GLY A 32 37.37 -16.41 11.39
CA GLY A 32 37.87 -17.77 11.62
C GLY A 32 39.32 -17.99 11.18
N GLY A 33 40.04 -16.94 10.78
CA GLY A 33 41.41 -17.03 10.27
C GLY A 33 41.53 -17.58 8.84
N ARG A 34 40.40 -17.84 8.15
CA ARG A 34 40.41 -18.26 6.74
C ARG A 34 40.99 -17.12 5.89
N ARG A 35 41.91 -17.46 4.99
CA ARG A 35 42.53 -16.52 4.05
C ARG A 35 41.96 -16.76 2.65
N ILE A 36 41.24 -15.78 2.12
CA ILE A 36 40.66 -15.82 0.78
C ILE A 36 41.58 -15.02 -0.15
N PRO A 37 42.23 -15.64 -1.14
CA PRO A 37 43.06 -14.92 -2.10
C PRO A 37 42.17 -14.02 -2.99
N ALA A 38 42.62 -12.81 -3.26
CA ALA A 38 41.90 -11.85 -4.11
C ALA A 38 42.85 -10.93 -4.87
N HIS A 39 42.36 -10.39 -5.99
CA HIS A 39 43.09 -9.48 -6.86
C HIS A 39 42.79 -8.04 -6.48
N ALA A 40 43.83 -7.30 -6.13
CA ALA A 40 43.73 -5.90 -5.71
C ALA A 40 42.93 -5.04 -6.72
N LYS A 41 43.19 -5.21 -8.02
CA LYS A 41 42.53 -4.46 -9.09
C LYS A 41 41.01 -4.69 -9.13
N VAL A 42 40.58 -5.95 -8.96
CA VAL A 42 39.15 -6.31 -8.97
C VAL A 42 38.46 -5.67 -7.78
N LEU A 43 39.01 -5.85 -6.58
CA LEU A 43 38.43 -5.30 -5.36
C LEU A 43 38.37 -3.77 -5.36
N ALA A 44 39.44 -3.11 -5.79
CA ALA A 44 39.49 -1.65 -5.91
C ALA A 44 38.43 -1.15 -6.90
N SER A 45 38.29 -1.80 -8.06
CA SER A 45 37.28 -1.40 -9.05
C SER A 45 35.83 -1.59 -8.57
N ALA A 46 35.59 -2.55 -7.67
CA ALA A 46 34.25 -2.90 -7.21
C ALA A 46 33.80 -2.11 -5.97
N SER A 47 34.74 -1.51 -5.22
CA SER A 47 34.44 -0.80 -3.97
C SER A 47 35.44 0.34 -3.73
N PRO A 48 34.96 1.60 -3.60
CA PRO A 48 35.83 2.74 -3.29
C PRO A 48 36.47 2.63 -1.89
N VAL A 49 35.81 1.91 -0.97
CA VAL A 49 36.36 1.64 0.37
C VAL A 49 37.52 0.66 0.26
N LEU A 50 37.38 -0.41 -0.52
CA LEU A 50 38.47 -1.36 -0.74
C LEU A 50 39.62 -0.72 -1.53
N GLU A 51 39.34 0.14 -2.51
CA GLU A 51 40.36 0.93 -3.22
C GLU A 51 41.20 1.75 -2.25
N SER A 52 40.57 2.55 -1.39
CA SER A 52 41.26 3.36 -0.37
C SER A 52 42.08 2.52 0.61
N ILE A 53 41.55 1.35 1.03
CA ILE A 53 42.28 0.41 1.89
C ILE A 53 43.51 -0.13 1.15
N ILE A 54 43.37 -0.52 -0.12
CA ILE A 54 44.45 -1.08 -0.94
C ILE A 54 45.54 -0.04 -1.18
N ASP A 55 45.19 1.19 -1.52
CA ASP A 55 46.16 2.29 -1.69
C ASP A 55 46.95 2.55 -0.41
N SER A 56 46.25 2.52 0.73
CA SER A 56 46.89 2.65 2.05
C SER A 56 47.84 1.49 2.35
N LEU A 57 47.52 0.27 1.93
CA LEU A 57 48.37 -0.91 2.11
C LEU A 57 49.61 -0.87 1.21
N GLN A 58 49.49 -0.40 -0.03
CA GLN A 58 50.62 -0.26 -0.96
C GLN A 58 51.68 0.74 -0.46
N ASN A 59 51.26 1.74 0.31
CA ASN A 59 52.15 2.74 0.89
C ASN A 59 52.87 2.29 2.18
N ARG A 60 52.55 1.10 2.73
CA ARG A 60 53.18 0.57 3.95
C ARG A 60 54.33 -0.38 3.62
N ARG A 61 55.47 -0.24 4.31
CA ARG A 61 56.68 -1.09 4.14
C ARG A 61 56.53 -2.54 4.65
N SER A 62 55.36 -2.94 5.12
CA SER A 62 55.12 -4.21 5.81
C SER A 62 54.63 -5.33 4.87
N SER A 63 55.21 -6.51 5.03
CA SER A 63 55.17 -7.68 4.14
C SER A 63 53.84 -8.45 4.05
N GLY A 64 52.72 -7.87 4.49
CA GLY A 64 51.42 -8.54 4.49
C GLY A 64 50.33 -7.67 3.86
N LYS A 65 49.93 -7.97 2.62
CA LYS A 65 48.78 -7.35 1.95
C LYS A 65 47.50 -8.09 2.39
N THR A 66 46.99 -7.76 3.56
CA THR A 66 45.79 -8.41 4.12
C THR A 66 44.69 -7.42 4.49
N ILE A 67 43.44 -7.75 4.15
CA ILE A 67 42.24 -6.97 4.50
C ILE A 67 41.39 -7.80 5.48
N PRO A 68 41.22 -7.38 6.75
CA PRO A 68 40.40 -8.10 7.71
C PRO A 68 38.91 -7.81 7.50
N ILE A 69 38.11 -8.86 7.32
CA ILE A 69 36.64 -8.79 7.33
C ILE A 69 36.14 -9.67 8.46
N VAL A 70 35.82 -9.04 9.60
CA VAL A 70 35.45 -9.71 10.84
C VAL A 70 34.01 -9.39 11.25
N GLY A 71 33.44 -10.20 12.15
CA GLY A 71 32.07 -10.01 12.65
C GLY A 71 30.96 -10.59 11.75
N VAL A 72 31.31 -11.26 10.66
CA VAL A 72 30.39 -11.98 9.77
C VAL A 72 30.85 -13.43 9.56
N PRO A 73 29.94 -14.36 9.21
CA PRO A 73 30.30 -15.75 8.89
C PRO A 73 31.30 -15.85 7.74
N CYS A 74 32.23 -16.81 7.79
CA CYS A 74 33.27 -16.98 6.76
C CYS A 74 32.67 -17.15 5.36
N ASP A 75 31.60 -17.94 5.25
CA ASP A 75 30.95 -18.24 3.97
C ASP A 75 30.17 -17.02 3.43
N ALA A 76 29.73 -16.10 4.30
CA ALA A 76 29.16 -14.82 3.89
C ALA A 76 30.23 -13.88 3.29
N VAL A 77 31.46 -13.91 3.84
CA VAL A 77 32.60 -13.19 3.25
C VAL A 77 32.94 -13.77 1.89
N GLU A 78 32.93 -15.09 1.76
CA GLU A 78 33.20 -15.77 0.49
C GLU A 78 32.16 -15.43 -0.58
N ALA A 79 30.87 -15.44 -0.23
CA ALA A 79 29.79 -14.99 -1.10
C ALA A 79 29.94 -13.50 -1.49
N PHE A 80 30.34 -12.64 -0.55
CA PHE A 80 30.61 -11.23 -0.83
C PHE A 80 31.77 -11.06 -1.83
N VAL A 81 32.89 -11.77 -1.63
CA VAL A 81 34.03 -11.72 -2.55
C VAL A 81 33.64 -12.27 -3.93
N SER A 82 32.93 -13.40 -3.98
CA SER A 82 32.41 -13.98 -5.23
C SER A 82 31.51 -12.98 -5.98
N PHE A 83 30.68 -12.23 -5.26
CA PHE A 83 29.88 -11.17 -5.86
C PHE A 83 30.74 -10.07 -6.49
N LEU A 84 31.82 -9.63 -5.84
CA LEU A 84 32.71 -8.59 -6.40
C LEU A 84 33.35 -9.01 -7.74
N TYR A 85 33.55 -10.32 -7.94
CA TYR A 85 34.09 -10.86 -9.19
C TYR A 85 33.03 -11.08 -10.28
N SER A 86 31.82 -11.49 -9.90
CA SER A 86 30.82 -12.01 -10.83
C SER A 86 29.61 -11.11 -11.02
N ASN A 87 29.38 -10.16 -10.11
CA ASN A 87 28.14 -9.39 -9.93
C ASN A 87 26.89 -10.30 -9.79
N ARG A 88 27.08 -11.52 -9.27
CA ARG A 88 26.02 -12.52 -9.09
C ARG A 88 25.93 -12.90 -7.61
N CYS A 89 24.70 -13.03 -7.14
CA CYS A 89 24.37 -13.58 -5.83
C CYS A 89 23.16 -14.50 -6.01
N ASN A 90 23.31 -15.73 -5.54
CA ASN A 90 22.36 -16.81 -5.76
C ASN A 90 21.26 -16.77 -4.68
N GLU A 91 20.10 -17.36 -4.94
CA GLU A 91 18.98 -17.35 -3.97
C GLU A 91 19.32 -18.06 -2.66
N GLU A 92 20.15 -19.11 -2.70
CA GLU A 92 20.62 -19.83 -1.51
C GLU A 92 21.56 -18.96 -0.64
N GLU A 93 22.44 -18.18 -1.27
CA GLU A 93 23.31 -17.24 -0.56
C GLU A 93 22.48 -16.11 0.07
N MET A 94 21.48 -15.62 -0.65
CA MET A 94 20.56 -14.59 -0.15
C MET A 94 19.76 -15.09 1.05
N GLU A 95 19.30 -16.34 1.03
CA GLU A 95 18.56 -16.96 2.11
C GLU A 95 19.42 -17.13 3.38
N LYS A 96 20.65 -17.62 3.24
CA LYS A 96 21.53 -17.88 4.39
C LYS A 96 22.22 -16.63 4.90
N PHE A 97 22.62 -15.72 4.01
CA PHE A 97 23.55 -14.64 4.30
C PHE A 97 23.01 -13.24 3.97
N GLY A 98 21.75 -13.10 3.58
CA GLY A 98 21.18 -11.82 3.13
C GLY A 98 21.43 -10.64 4.07
N ILE A 99 21.30 -10.84 5.38
CA ILE A 99 21.57 -9.79 6.39
C ILE A 99 23.06 -9.40 6.43
N HIS A 100 23.95 -10.38 6.34
CA HIS A 100 25.40 -10.17 6.36
C HIS A 100 25.87 -9.49 5.07
N LEU A 101 25.32 -9.92 3.92
CA LEU A 101 25.62 -9.34 2.62
C LEU A 101 25.11 -7.90 2.53
N LEU A 102 23.95 -7.57 3.12
CA LEU A 102 23.48 -6.18 3.19
C LEU A 102 24.45 -5.30 4.00
N ALA A 103 24.89 -5.79 5.17
CA ALA A 103 25.85 -5.07 6.01
C ALA A 103 27.19 -4.85 5.29
N LEU A 104 27.74 -5.90 4.66
CA LEU A 104 28.98 -5.80 3.88
C LEU A 104 28.81 -4.84 2.69
N ALA A 105 27.70 -4.92 1.97
CA ALA A 105 27.41 -4.03 0.85
C ALA A 105 27.33 -2.56 1.28
N HIS A 106 26.80 -2.28 2.46
CA HIS A 106 26.76 -0.94 3.01
C HIS A 106 28.15 -0.47 3.44
N VAL A 107 28.86 -1.25 4.27
CA VAL A 107 30.18 -0.90 4.82
C VAL A 107 31.23 -0.69 3.71
N TYR A 108 31.23 -1.57 2.70
CA TYR A 108 32.16 -1.49 1.57
C TYR A 108 31.60 -0.69 0.39
N MET A 109 30.46 -0.01 0.54
CA MET A 109 29.86 0.83 -0.50
C MET A 109 29.74 0.13 -1.86
N VAL A 110 29.03 -1.00 -1.88
CA VAL A 110 28.73 -1.79 -3.10
C VAL A 110 27.22 -1.66 -3.42
N PRO A 111 26.79 -0.66 -4.20
CA PRO A 111 25.37 -0.31 -4.34
C PRO A 111 24.52 -1.39 -5.01
N ASP A 112 25.10 -2.10 -5.99
CA ASP A 112 24.41 -3.17 -6.72
C ASP A 112 24.06 -4.33 -5.78
N LEU A 113 25.00 -4.74 -4.93
CA LEU A 113 24.75 -5.75 -3.90
C LEU A 113 23.72 -5.25 -2.88
N LYS A 114 23.86 -4.00 -2.41
CA LYS A 114 22.94 -3.40 -1.44
C LYS A 114 21.49 -3.42 -1.95
N THR A 115 21.30 -3.06 -3.23
CA THR A 115 19.99 -3.08 -3.90
C THR A 115 19.45 -4.49 -4.01
N ARG A 116 20.30 -5.46 -4.36
CA ARG A 116 19.91 -6.87 -4.48
C ARG A 116 19.54 -7.48 -3.13
N CYS A 117 20.32 -7.25 -2.09
CA CYS A 117 20.03 -7.67 -0.72
C CYS A 117 18.76 -7.03 -0.19
N THR A 118 18.55 -5.74 -0.45
CA THR A 118 17.31 -5.03 -0.07
C THR A 118 16.08 -5.73 -0.66
N LYS A 119 16.09 -6.04 -1.96
CA LYS A 119 14.99 -6.75 -2.62
C LYS A 119 14.82 -8.18 -2.10
N GLY A 120 15.92 -8.91 -1.95
CA GLY A 120 15.92 -10.30 -1.48
C GLY A 120 15.41 -10.45 -0.04
N LEU A 121 15.77 -9.51 0.84
CA LEU A 121 15.29 -9.45 2.21
C LEU A 121 13.82 -9.05 2.29
N ILE A 122 13.35 -8.11 1.46
CA ILE A 122 11.92 -7.75 1.40
C ILE A 122 11.05 -8.97 1.08
N GLN A 123 11.50 -9.84 0.17
CA GLN A 123 10.77 -11.06 -0.20
C GLN A 123 10.74 -12.12 0.91
N ARG A 124 11.69 -12.04 1.86
CA ARG A 124 11.88 -12.99 2.96
C ARG A 124 11.51 -12.40 4.32
N LEU A 125 10.83 -11.26 4.34
CA LEU A 125 10.33 -10.65 5.57
C LEU A 125 9.23 -11.53 6.16
N THR A 126 9.38 -11.88 7.43
CA THR A 126 8.41 -12.65 8.21
C THR A 126 8.05 -11.89 9.48
N ILE A 127 7.00 -12.34 10.18
CA ILE A 127 6.63 -11.76 11.48
C ILE A 127 7.78 -11.92 12.49
N GLU A 128 8.45 -13.06 12.48
CA GLU A 128 9.53 -13.37 13.43
C GLU A 128 10.78 -12.52 13.23
N ASN A 129 11.18 -12.24 11.97
CA ASN A 129 12.43 -11.54 11.68
C ASN A 129 12.29 -10.02 11.44
N VAL A 130 11.06 -9.49 11.37
CA VAL A 130 10.85 -8.10 10.91
C VAL A 130 11.52 -7.05 11.79
N VAL A 131 11.61 -7.30 13.10
CA VAL A 131 12.21 -6.34 14.04
C VAL A 131 13.72 -6.26 13.85
N ASP A 132 14.38 -7.41 13.72
CA ASP A 132 15.83 -7.48 13.48
C ASP A 132 16.18 -6.88 12.11
N VAL A 133 15.38 -7.21 11.09
CA VAL A 133 15.59 -6.67 9.73
C VAL A 133 15.30 -5.16 9.68
N LEU A 134 14.36 -4.65 10.48
CA LEU A 134 14.13 -3.21 10.62
C LEU A 134 15.35 -2.50 11.21
N GLN A 135 15.95 -3.04 12.27
CA GLN A 135 17.16 -2.48 12.87
C GLN A 135 18.32 -2.48 11.87
N LEU A 136 18.52 -3.59 11.16
CA LEU A 136 19.53 -3.68 10.10
C LEU A 136 19.27 -2.65 8.99
N ALA A 137 18.02 -2.46 8.58
CA ALA A 137 17.66 -1.50 7.55
C ALA A 137 18.00 -0.05 7.95
N ARG A 138 17.85 0.28 9.24
CA ARG A 138 18.28 1.59 9.80
C ARG A 138 19.80 1.72 9.78
N LEU A 139 20.52 0.70 10.29
CA LEU A 139 21.98 0.70 10.34
C LEU A 139 22.65 0.74 8.97
N CYS A 140 21.98 0.20 7.95
CA CYS A 140 22.51 0.14 6.59
C CYS A 140 21.95 1.23 5.67
N ASP A 141 21.20 2.23 6.16
CA ASP A 141 20.52 3.24 5.33
C ASP A 141 19.75 2.63 4.14
N ALA A 142 18.86 1.68 4.43
CA ALA A 142 18.06 0.96 3.43
C ALA A 142 16.57 1.37 3.54
N PRO A 143 16.17 2.52 2.98
CA PRO A 143 14.85 3.12 3.23
C PRO A 143 13.69 2.26 2.71
N ASP A 144 13.86 1.58 1.57
CA ASP A 144 12.82 0.70 1.01
C ASP A 144 12.56 -0.51 1.91
N LEU A 145 13.62 -1.12 2.45
CA LEU A 145 13.52 -2.23 3.40
C LEU A 145 12.89 -1.75 4.70
N HIS A 146 13.33 -0.61 5.22
CA HIS A 146 12.77 0.02 6.42
C HIS A 146 11.26 0.25 6.27
N LEU A 147 10.82 0.88 5.17
CA LEU A 147 9.41 1.14 4.91
C LEU A 147 8.59 -0.16 4.82
N LYS A 148 9.15 -1.21 4.20
CA LYS A 148 8.49 -2.52 4.12
C LYS A 148 8.35 -3.18 5.49
N CYS A 149 9.37 -3.09 6.33
CA CYS A 149 9.31 -3.56 7.71
C CYS A 149 8.23 -2.80 8.51
N MET A 150 8.27 -1.46 8.50
CA MET A 150 7.28 -0.62 9.19
C MET A 150 5.84 -0.94 8.76
N LYS A 151 5.62 -1.15 7.46
CA LYS A 151 4.32 -1.58 6.92
C LYS A 151 3.89 -2.94 7.45
N LEU A 152 4.77 -3.94 7.43
CA LEU A 152 4.45 -5.28 7.94
C LEU A 152 4.10 -5.22 9.43
N ILE A 153 4.89 -4.52 10.22
CA ILE A 153 4.65 -4.30 11.65
C ILE A 153 3.28 -3.64 11.85
N SER A 154 2.99 -2.53 11.16
CA SER A 154 1.70 -1.85 11.30
C SER A 154 0.48 -2.67 10.87
N ASN A 155 0.66 -3.65 9.97
CA ASN A 155 -0.43 -4.49 9.48
C ASN A 155 -0.66 -5.72 10.38
N ARG A 156 0.37 -6.22 11.03
CA ARG A 156 0.38 -7.48 11.80
C ARG A 156 0.88 -7.28 13.23
N PHE A 157 0.70 -6.07 13.79
CA PHE A 157 1.30 -5.67 15.06
C PHE A 157 1.01 -6.64 16.20
N LYS A 158 -0.23 -7.14 16.29
CA LYS A 158 -0.63 -8.11 17.32
C LYS A 158 0.21 -9.38 17.33
N SER A 159 0.61 -9.88 16.16
CA SER A 159 1.49 -11.03 16.07
C SER A 159 2.96 -10.67 16.30
N VAL A 160 3.39 -9.47 15.87
CA VAL A 160 4.76 -8.98 16.09
C VAL A 160 5.03 -8.75 17.58
N GLU A 161 4.05 -8.23 18.32
CA GLU A 161 4.12 -7.95 19.76
C GLU A 161 4.49 -9.20 20.60
N GLU A 162 4.16 -10.39 20.09
CA GLU A 162 4.42 -11.68 20.75
C GLU A 162 5.85 -12.21 20.50
N THR A 163 6.52 -11.73 19.45
CA THR A 163 7.84 -12.21 19.02
C THR A 163 8.94 -11.87 20.02
N GLU A 164 10.01 -12.68 20.01
CA GLU A 164 11.21 -12.40 20.82
C GLU A 164 11.91 -11.11 20.37
N GLY A 165 11.96 -10.85 19.05
CA GLY A 165 12.54 -9.63 18.49
C GLY A 165 11.87 -8.37 19.03
N TRP A 166 10.52 -8.36 19.12
CA TRP A 166 9.81 -7.24 19.72
C TRP A 166 10.13 -7.07 21.21
N LYS A 167 10.08 -8.14 22.00
CA LYS A 167 10.42 -8.10 23.44
C LYS A 167 11.87 -7.64 23.67
N PHE A 168 12.79 -8.07 22.81
CA PHE A 168 14.17 -7.61 22.85
C PHE A 168 14.26 -6.10 22.55
N LEU A 169 13.55 -5.62 21.53
CA LEU A 169 13.48 -4.20 21.19
C LEU A 169 13.00 -3.36 22.38
N GLN A 170 11.93 -3.75 23.06
CA GLN A 170 11.38 -3.01 24.21
C GLN A 170 12.41 -2.83 25.33
N ASN A 171 13.26 -3.83 25.56
CA ASN A 171 14.26 -3.79 26.62
C ASN A 171 15.53 -3.02 26.23
N ASN A 172 15.84 -2.88 24.93
CA ASN A 172 17.13 -2.39 24.46
C ASN A 172 17.06 -1.08 23.66
N ASP A 173 15.94 -0.77 23.00
CA ASP A 173 15.75 0.48 22.25
C ASP A 173 14.30 1.02 22.41
N PRO A 174 13.99 1.67 23.56
CA PRO A 174 12.67 2.26 23.80
C PRO A 174 12.32 3.41 22.84
N TYR A 175 13.32 4.04 22.22
CA TYR A 175 13.09 5.12 21.27
C TYR A 175 12.55 4.60 19.94
N LEU A 176 13.10 3.49 19.44
CA LEU A 176 12.56 2.81 18.26
C LEU A 176 11.19 2.20 18.54
N GLU A 177 10.95 1.64 19.73
CA GLU A 177 9.59 1.22 20.11
C GLU A 177 8.59 2.39 19.98
N LEU A 178 8.90 3.55 20.58
CA LEU A 178 8.04 4.72 20.50
C LEU A 178 7.84 5.22 19.06
N GLU A 179 8.88 5.19 18.24
CA GLU A 179 8.81 5.53 16.81
C GLU A 179 7.83 4.62 16.07
N ILE A 180 7.92 3.31 16.30
CA ILE A 180 7.03 2.31 15.70
C ILE A 180 5.59 2.53 16.17
N LEU A 181 5.35 2.70 17.47
CA LEU A 181 4.01 2.88 18.01
C LEU A 181 3.34 4.16 17.49
N LYS A 182 4.09 5.27 17.38
CA LYS A 182 3.59 6.51 16.75
C LYS A 182 3.22 6.29 15.29
N PHE A 183 4.07 5.59 14.54
CA PHE A 183 3.77 5.26 13.15
C PHE A 183 2.49 4.43 13.02
N ILE A 184 2.27 3.45 13.91
CA ILE A 184 1.05 2.63 13.94
C ILE A 184 -0.18 3.51 14.19
N ASP A 185 -0.15 4.35 15.23
CA ASP A 185 -1.26 5.26 15.55
C ASP A 185 -1.59 6.22 14.39
N ASP A 186 -0.57 6.77 13.73
CA ASP A 186 -0.73 7.62 12.55
C ASP A 186 -1.41 6.87 11.39
N VAL A 187 -0.97 5.64 11.12
CA VAL A 187 -1.55 4.79 10.06
C VAL A 187 -3.01 4.44 10.38
N GLU A 188 -3.31 4.08 11.63
CA GLU A 188 -4.67 3.78 12.08
C GLU A 188 -5.59 5.02 12.02
N SER A 189 -5.09 6.17 12.47
CA SER A 189 -5.80 7.45 12.43
C SER A 189 -6.12 7.89 11.00
N ARG A 190 -5.18 7.71 10.06
CA ARG A 190 -5.41 7.94 8.63
C ARG A 190 -6.45 6.98 8.06
N ARG A 191 -6.33 5.68 8.33
CA ARG A 191 -7.31 4.66 7.88
C ARG A 191 -8.71 4.96 8.38
N LYS A 192 -8.84 5.31 9.66
CA LYS A 192 -10.12 5.70 10.29
C LYS A 192 -10.71 6.95 9.64
N SER A 193 -9.89 7.95 9.37
CA SER A 193 -10.32 9.19 8.72
C SER A 193 -10.78 8.95 7.28
N THR A 194 -10.03 8.19 6.49
CA THR A 194 -10.41 7.80 5.13
C THR A 194 -11.70 6.98 5.13
N ARG A 195 -11.86 6.02 6.05
CA ARG A 195 -13.09 5.24 6.17
C ARG A 195 -14.31 6.12 6.49
N LYS A 196 -14.16 7.08 7.42
CA LYS A 196 -15.21 8.05 7.73
C LYS A 196 -15.56 8.90 6.52
N HIS A 197 -14.55 9.41 5.82
CA HIS A 197 -14.74 10.21 4.62
C HIS A 197 -15.48 9.44 3.52
N LEU A 198 -15.10 8.20 3.24
CA LEU A 198 -15.77 7.34 2.27
C LEU A 198 -17.21 7.00 2.68
N GLN A 199 -17.46 6.74 3.96
CA GLN A 199 -18.81 6.50 4.48
C GLN A 199 -19.70 7.75 4.34
N GLU A 200 -19.17 8.92 4.71
CA GLU A 200 -19.84 10.20 4.56
C GLU A 200 -20.13 10.53 3.09
N GLN A 201 -19.15 10.31 2.20
CA GLN A 201 -19.29 10.51 0.77
C GLN A 201 -20.34 9.57 0.15
N SER A 202 -20.43 8.32 0.61
CA SER A 202 -21.46 7.37 0.18
C SER A 202 -22.87 7.87 0.52
N LEU A 203 -23.07 8.50 1.68
CA LEU A 203 -24.35 9.10 2.06
C LEU A 203 -24.73 10.27 1.13
N TYR A 204 -23.76 11.13 0.78
CA TYR A 204 -24.00 12.23 -0.14
C TYR A 204 -24.28 11.75 -1.57
N PHE A 205 -23.64 10.65 -1.99
CA PHE A 205 -23.93 10.01 -3.28
C PHE A 205 -25.37 9.47 -3.35
N GLN A 206 -25.83 8.81 -2.27
CA GLN A 206 -27.23 8.35 -2.18
C GLN A 206 -28.21 9.53 -2.23
N LEU A 207 -27.88 10.65 -1.58
CA LEU A 207 -28.69 11.87 -1.65
C LEU A 207 -28.70 12.45 -3.06
N SER A 208 -27.56 12.55 -3.75
CA SER A 208 -27.53 13.04 -5.13
C SER A 208 -28.34 12.14 -6.07
N GLU A 209 -28.23 10.82 -5.91
CA GLU A 209 -29.05 9.86 -6.66
C GLU A 209 -30.55 10.05 -6.38
N ALA A 210 -30.92 10.26 -5.12
CA ALA A 210 -32.30 10.53 -4.76
C ALA A 210 -32.82 11.83 -5.39
N MET A 211 -31.97 12.86 -5.53
CA MET A 211 -32.34 14.11 -6.21
C MET A 211 -32.58 13.91 -7.71
N ASP A 212 -31.77 13.10 -8.37
CA ASP A 212 -31.93 12.74 -9.78
C ASP A 212 -33.20 11.88 -9.98
N CYS A 213 -33.43 10.90 -9.11
CA CYS A 213 -34.65 10.09 -9.11
C CYS A 213 -35.90 10.96 -8.87
N LEU A 214 -35.82 11.93 -7.95
CA LEU A 214 -36.92 12.85 -7.67
C LEU A 214 -37.27 13.70 -8.88
N HIS A 215 -36.24 14.22 -9.58
CA HIS A 215 -36.44 14.92 -10.85
C HIS A 215 -37.08 13.99 -11.88
N HIS A 216 -36.50 12.80 -12.11
CA HIS A 216 -36.99 11.79 -13.05
C HIS A 216 -38.47 11.41 -12.81
N ILE A 217 -38.87 11.14 -11.56
CA ILE A 217 -40.27 10.82 -11.21
C ILE A 217 -41.21 11.98 -11.59
N CYS A 218 -40.81 13.22 -11.31
CA CYS A 218 -41.67 14.39 -11.52
C CYS A 218 -41.66 14.92 -12.96
N THR A 219 -40.60 14.68 -13.75
CA THR A 219 -40.48 15.21 -15.11
C THR A 219 -40.77 14.20 -16.19
N GLU A 220 -40.08 13.06 -16.14
CA GLU A 220 -40.14 11.98 -17.12
C GLU A 220 -41.22 10.97 -16.76
N GLY A 221 -41.47 10.77 -15.46
CA GLY A 221 -42.36 9.76 -14.92
C GLY A 221 -41.67 8.42 -14.73
N CYS A 222 -41.64 7.95 -13.48
CA CYS A 222 -41.36 6.57 -13.10
C CYS A 222 -42.68 5.93 -12.66
N THR A 223 -42.84 4.62 -12.80
CA THR A 223 -44.10 3.86 -12.56
C THR A 223 -44.90 4.28 -11.31
N GLY A 224 -46.17 4.70 -11.46
CA GLY A 224 -47.17 4.61 -10.37
C GLY A 224 -47.46 5.82 -9.46
N VAL A 225 -46.70 6.92 -9.49
CA VAL A 225 -47.09 8.18 -8.80
C VAL A 225 -46.98 9.35 -9.77
N ARG A 226 -48.02 9.50 -10.60
CA ARG A 226 -48.22 10.69 -11.43
C ARG A 226 -49.05 11.71 -10.63
N PRO A 227 -48.74 13.02 -10.68
CA PRO A 227 -49.73 14.03 -10.36
C PRO A 227 -50.98 13.78 -11.21
N TYR A 228 -52.15 13.91 -10.58
CA TYR A 228 -53.46 13.81 -11.23
C TYR A 228 -53.46 14.57 -12.57
N ASP A 229 -54.05 13.98 -13.60
CA ASP A 229 -54.47 14.59 -14.89
C ASP A 229 -53.64 14.36 -16.18
N LYS A 230 -52.75 13.35 -16.25
CA LYS A 230 -52.20 12.93 -17.57
C LYS A 230 -52.25 11.41 -17.80
N GLN A 231 -52.96 11.03 -18.87
CA GLN A 231 -53.05 9.66 -19.41
C GLN A 231 -51.67 9.05 -19.72
N PRO A 232 -51.56 7.71 -19.73
CA PRO A 232 -50.28 7.02 -19.87
C PRO A 232 -49.59 7.26 -21.21
N ILE A 233 -48.41 7.90 -21.15
CA ILE A 233 -47.51 7.98 -22.30
C ILE A 233 -46.77 6.63 -22.44
N SER A 234 -47.24 5.88 -23.44
CA SER A 234 -46.61 4.85 -24.28
C SER A 234 -45.91 3.62 -23.67
N LYS A 235 -46.28 2.47 -24.23
CA LYS A 235 -45.90 1.08 -23.91
C LYS A 235 -44.43 0.67 -24.19
N ASN A 236 -43.51 1.60 -24.46
CA ASN A 236 -42.13 1.29 -24.87
C ASN A 236 -41.09 2.18 -24.14
N ARG A 237 -40.93 2.01 -22.82
CA ARG A 237 -39.76 2.55 -22.11
C ARG A 237 -38.98 1.42 -21.47
N ALA A 238 -37.65 1.50 -21.58
CA ALA A 238 -36.76 0.62 -20.83
C ALA A 238 -37.08 0.69 -19.32
N PRO A 239 -36.95 -0.42 -18.58
CA PRO A 239 -37.17 -0.43 -17.14
C PRO A 239 -36.25 0.60 -16.45
N CYS A 240 -36.77 1.27 -15.42
CA CYS A 240 -36.01 2.28 -14.69
C CYS A 240 -34.73 1.67 -14.12
N THR A 241 -33.57 2.26 -14.46
CA THR A 241 -32.26 1.79 -14.00
C THR A 241 -32.05 2.01 -12.49
N ARG A 242 -32.83 2.91 -11.88
CA ARG A 242 -32.82 3.23 -10.44
C ARG A 242 -34.16 2.91 -9.77
N PHE A 243 -34.76 1.77 -10.14
CA PHE A 243 -36.11 1.38 -9.70
C PHE A 243 -36.28 1.37 -8.18
N SER A 244 -35.34 0.79 -7.43
CA SER A 244 -35.42 0.70 -5.96
C SER A 244 -35.49 2.07 -5.27
N THR A 245 -34.64 3.01 -5.70
CA THR A 245 -34.64 4.39 -5.19
C THR A 245 -35.92 5.13 -5.61
N CYS A 246 -36.36 4.94 -6.86
CA CYS A 246 -37.58 5.57 -7.37
C CYS A 246 -38.84 5.08 -6.64
N GLU A 247 -38.99 3.77 -6.45
CA GLU A 247 -40.11 3.16 -5.73
C GLU A 247 -40.23 3.70 -4.30
N GLY A 248 -39.12 3.76 -3.55
CA GLY A 248 -39.09 4.32 -2.21
C GLY A 248 -39.49 5.80 -2.15
N LEU A 249 -39.02 6.60 -3.11
CA LEU A 249 -39.39 8.01 -3.23
C LEU A 249 -40.86 8.18 -3.59
N GLN A 250 -41.40 7.35 -4.47
CA GLN A 250 -42.81 7.38 -4.87
C GLN A 250 -43.75 7.10 -3.69
N HIS A 251 -43.47 6.06 -2.89
CA HIS A 251 -44.21 5.80 -1.66
C HIS A 251 -44.16 6.99 -0.70
N SER A 252 -43.00 7.65 -0.62
CA SER A 252 -42.81 8.81 0.24
C SER A 252 -43.57 10.04 -0.28
N ILE A 253 -43.64 10.26 -1.60
CA ILE A 253 -44.42 11.33 -2.24
C ILE A 253 -45.91 11.09 -2.03
N TYR A 254 -46.39 9.86 -2.25
CA TYR A 254 -47.78 9.47 -2.02
C TYR A 254 -48.18 9.68 -0.56
N HIS A 255 -47.35 9.21 0.39
CA HIS A 255 -47.58 9.48 1.80
C HIS A 255 -47.61 10.99 2.10
N PHE A 256 -46.68 11.77 1.54
CA PHE A 256 -46.62 13.21 1.75
C PHE A 256 -47.89 13.93 1.25
N ALA A 257 -48.50 13.46 0.16
CA ALA A 257 -49.75 14.00 -0.38
C ALA A 257 -50.97 13.66 0.49
N ASN A 258 -51.05 12.44 1.03
CA ASN A 258 -52.25 11.93 1.71
C ASN A 258 -52.18 11.96 3.25
N CYS A 259 -51.05 12.35 3.85
CA CYS A 259 -50.85 12.30 5.30
C CYS A 259 -51.59 13.42 6.06
N LYS A 260 -52.62 13.05 6.82
CA LYS A 260 -53.39 13.97 7.69
C LYS A 260 -52.57 14.57 8.84
N LYS A 261 -51.54 13.85 9.33
CA LYS A 261 -50.65 14.33 10.42
C LYS A 261 -49.59 15.33 9.95
N ARG A 262 -49.53 15.65 8.65
CA ARG A 262 -48.59 16.63 8.08
C ARG A 262 -48.88 18.05 8.54
N VAL A 263 -50.16 18.43 8.53
CA VAL A 263 -50.64 19.80 8.78
C VAL A 263 -50.26 20.26 10.19
N ASN A 264 -50.27 19.34 11.16
CA ASN A 264 -49.92 19.61 12.55
C ASN A 264 -48.40 19.45 12.84
N GLY A 265 -47.57 19.23 11.81
CA GLY A 265 -46.12 19.12 11.97
C GLY A 265 -45.64 17.88 12.74
N GLY A 266 -46.48 16.86 12.92
CA GLY A 266 -46.18 15.68 13.75
C GLY A 266 -45.55 14.50 12.99
N CYS A 267 -45.66 14.43 11.66
CA CYS A 267 -45.19 13.26 10.90
C CYS A 267 -43.72 13.35 10.48
N VAL A 268 -42.86 12.49 11.04
CA VAL A 268 -41.43 12.40 10.73
C VAL A 268 -41.16 12.09 9.25
N ARG A 269 -41.97 11.20 8.63
CA ARG A 269 -41.82 10.87 7.19
C ARG A 269 -42.08 12.08 6.30
N CYS A 270 -43.08 12.88 6.63
CA CYS A 270 -43.37 14.11 5.89
C CYS A 270 -42.29 15.18 6.08
N LYS A 271 -41.71 15.29 7.29
CA LYS A 271 -40.57 16.19 7.53
C LYS A 271 -39.36 15.84 6.66
N ARG A 272 -39.02 14.55 6.54
CA ARG A 272 -37.92 14.08 5.68
C ARG A 272 -38.18 14.38 4.20
N MET A 273 -39.39 14.10 3.70
CA MET A 273 -39.74 14.41 2.31
C MET A 273 -39.72 15.92 2.03
N TRP A 274 -40.19 16.75 2.96
CA TRP A 274 -40.07 18.21 2.87
C TRP A 274 -38.61 18.67 2.77
N GLN A 275 -37.69 18.06 3.55
CA GLN A 275 -36.26 18.32 3.45
C GLN A 275 -35.67 17.92 2.10
N LEU A 276 -36.11 16.80 1.50
CA LEU A 276 -35.68 16.40 0.15
C LEU A 276 -36.14 17.39 -0.92
N PHE A 277 -37.37 17.88 -0.85
CA PHE A 277 -37.83 18.96 -1.76
C PHE A 277 -37.04 20.26 -1.57
N LYS A 278 -36.73 20.61 -0.31
CA LYS A 278 -35.86 21.76 0.01
C LYS A 278 -34.46 21.58 -0.58
N LEU A 279 -33.86 20.39 -0.43
CA LEU A 279 -32.54 20.07 -0.98
C LEU A 279 -32.56 20.18 -2.50
N HIS A 280 -33.55 19.58 -3.17
CA HIS A 280 -33.73 19.69 -4.62
C HIS A 280 -33.79 21.15 -5.07
N SER A 281 -34.59 21.99 -4.40
CA SER A 281 -34.70 23.41 -4.77
C SER A 281 -33.37 24.17 -4.65
N SER A 282 -32.50 23.76 -3.73
CA SER A 282 -31.20 24.39 -3.47
C SER A 282 -30.14 24.00 -4.51
N ILE A 283 -30.31 22.86 -5.20
CA ILE A 283 -29.38 22.36 -6.24
C ILE A 283 -29.96 22.45 -7.66
N CYS A 284 -31.24 22.83 -7.80
CA CYS A 284 -31.92 22.80 -9.09
C CYS A 284 -31.54 24.01 -9.93
N GLU A 285 -30.86 23.76 -11.05
CA GLU A 285 -30.47 24.79 -12.03
C GLU A 285 -31.58 25.14 -13.04
N SER A 286 -32.65 24.35 -13.09
CA SER A 286 -33.75 24.59 -14.02
C SER A 286 -34.48 25.91 -13.70
N PRO A 287 -34.88 26.70 -14.72
CA PRO A 287 -35.64 27.92 -14.51
C PRO A 287 -36.98 27.63 -13.79
N ASP A 288 -37.47 28.61 -13.03
CA ASP A 288 -38.58 28.45 -12.07
C ASP A 288 -39.90 27.94 -12.65
N SER A 289 -40.08 28.06 -13.97
CA SER A 289 -41.28 27.61 -14.70
C SER A 289 -41.16 26.19 -15.29
N THR A 290 -39.96 25.61 -15.33
CA THR A 290 -39.72 24.32 -16.01
C THR A 290 -39.53 23.15 -15.04
N CYS A 291 -39.12 23.41 -13.80
CA CYS A 291 -38.98 22.34 -12.80
C CYS A 291 -40.35 21.85 -12.31
N LYS A 292 -40.61 20.54 -12.47
CA LYS A 292 -41.87 19.89 -12.05
C LYS A 292 -41.82 19.29 -10.64
N VAL A 293 -40.69 19.39 -9.94
CA VAL A 293 -40.58 18.85 -8.58
C VAL A 293 -41.43 19.70 -7.61
N PRO A 294 -42.30 19.07 -6.79
CA PRO A 294 -43.13 19.79 -5.83
C PRO A 294 -42.35 20.75 -4.94
N LEU A 295 -42.94 21.92 -4.66
CA LEU A 295 -42.39 22.95 -3.77
C LEU A 295 -41.07 23.61 -4.24
N CYS A 296 -40.47 23.19 -5.35
CA CYS A 296 -39.18 23.72 -5.82
C CYS A 296 -39.20 25.26 -5.98
N ARG A 297 -40.16 25.79 -6.76
CA ARG A 297 -40.34 27.25 -6.94
C ARG A 297 -40.64 27.98 -5.63
N GLN A 298 -41.42 27.37 -4.73
CA GLN A 298 -41.78 27.99 -3.46
C GLN A 298 -40.57 28.18 -2.54
N PHE A 299 -39.64 27.21 -2.53
CA PHE A 299 -38.40 27.32 -1.78
C PHE A 299 -37.39 28.28 -2.38
N LYS A 300 -37.31 28.40 -3.71
CA LYS A 300 -36.43 29.37 -4.38
C LYS A 300 -36.85 30.82 -4.13
N THR A 301 -38.16 31.08 -4.12
CA THR A 301 -38.72 32.44 -3.97
C THR A 301 -38.81 32.91 -2.53
N ARG A 302 -39.05 32.00 -1.57
CA ARG A 302 -38.98 32.32 -0.13
C ARG A 302 -37.54 32.18 0.36
N GLY A 303 -36.78 33.28 0.27
CA GLY A 303 -35.54 33.44 1.06
C GLY A 303 -35.81 33.02 2.51
N GLN A 304 -34.98 32.12 3.04
CA GLN A 304 -35.35 31.31 4.19
C GLN A 304 -35.46 32.13 5.48
N HIS A 305 -36.59 32.03 6.18
CA HIS A 305 -36.66 32.32 7.62
C HIS A 305 -35.99 31.16 8.38
N VAL A 306 -34.66 31.18 8.49
CA VAL A 306 -33.92 30.22 9.33
C VAL A 306 -33.85 30.76 10.76
N LYS A 307 -34.13 29.90 11.75
CA LYS A 307 -34.14 30.28 13.17
C LYS A 307 -32.74 30.52 13.76
N SER A 308 -31.68 30.11 13.05
CA SER A 308 -30.29 30.20 13.53
C SER A 308 -29.27 30.17 12.38
N LYS A 309 -28.28 31.08 12.44
CA LYS A 309 -27.12 31.14 11.54
C LYS A 309 -26.33 29.82 11.47
N LYS A 310 -26.34 29.02 12.54
CA LYS A 310 -25.67 27.71 12.60
C LYS A 310 -26.38 26.64 11.77
N GLU A 311 -27.71 26.71 11.67
CA GLU A 311 -28.49 25.75 10.87
C GLU A 311 -28.39 26.05 9.38
N GLU A 312 -28.29 27.32 9.02
CA GLU A 312 -28.07 27.78 7.64
C GLU A 312 -26.70 27.31 7.11
N ALA A 313 -25.62 27.57 7.84
CA ALA A 313 -24.28 27.09 7.45
C ALA A 313 -24.20 25.55 7.31
N ARG A 314 -24.89 24.81 8.18
CA ARG A 314 -25.00 23.34 8.07
C ARG A 314 -25.74 22.91 6.80
N TRP A 315 -26.77 23.65 6.41
CA TRP A 315 -27.55 23.39 5.20
C TRP A 315 -26.74 23.69 3.94
N GLU A 316 -26.05 24.83 3.89
CA GLU A 316 -25.16 25.19 2.78
C GLU A 316 -24.07 24.14 2.58
N LEU A 317 -23.42 23.70 3.66
CA LEU A 317 -22.41 22.64 3.60
C LEU A 317 -23.01 21.32 3.06
N LEU A 318 -24.22 20.95 3.47
CA LEU A 318 -24.91 19.77 2.93
C LEU A 318 -25.14 19.90 1.41
N VAL A 319 -25.62 21.06 0.96
CA VAL A 319 -25.86 21.34 -0.46
C VAL A 319 -24.55 21.21 -1.24
N GLU A 320 -23.47 21.85 -0.77
CA GLU A 320 -22.14 21.78 -1.40
C GLU A 320 -21.63 20.33 -1.51
N LYS A 321 -21.73 19.54 -0.45
CA LYS A 321 -21.31 18.13 -0.44
C LYS A 321 -22.11 17.25 -1.40
N VAL A 322 -23.42 17.47 -1.50
CA VAL A 322 -24.29 16.72 -2.44
C VAL A 322 -23.99 17.11 -3.89
N VAL A 323 -23.75 18.40 -4.17
CA VAL A 323 -23.34 18.87 -5.50
C VAL A 323 -21.98 18.28 -5.90
N ALA A 324 -21.00 18.28 -4.99
CA ALA A 324 -19.70 17.66 -5.22
C ALA A 324 -19.82 16.15 -5.49
N ALA A 325 -20.63 15.43 -4.70
CA ALA A 325 -20.89 14.00 -4.91
C ALA A 325 -21.53 13.72 -6.28
N LYS A 326 -22.48 14.57 -6.70
CA LYS A 326 -23.12 14.50 -8.03
C LYS A 326 -22.10 14.69 -9.15
N ALA A 327 -21.23 15.70 -9.06
CA ALA A 327 -20.18 15.95 -10.05
C ALA A 327 -19.24 14.74 -10.19
N ILE A 328 -18.80 14.14 -9.07
CA ILE A 328 -17.93 12.95 -9.07
C ILE A 328 -18.62 11.75 -9.73
N SER A 329 -19.93 11.56 -9.49
CA SER A 329 -20.71 10.52 -10.16
C SER A 329 -20.75 10.69 -11.68
N SER A 330 -20.84 11.93 -12.16
CA SER A 330 -20.89 12.23 -13.60
C SER A 330 -19.55 12.08 -14.31
N LEU A 331 -18.44 12.13 -13.57
CA LEU A 331 -17.08 11.94 -14.09
C LEU A 331 -16.65 10.47 -14.19
N SER A 332 -17.47 9.52 -13.72
CA SER A 332 -17.10 8.10 -13.65
C SER A 332 -17.41 7.31 -14.94
N LEU A 333 -16.40 7.11 -15.80
CA LEU A 333 -16.26 6.01 -16.80
C LEU A 333 -14.78 5.55 -16.80
N PRO A 334 -14.43 4.28 -17.09
CA PRO A 334 -14.91 2.98 -16.62
C PRO A 334 -14.06 2.42 -15.43
N LYS A 335 -14.52 1.29 -14.86
CA LYS A 335 -13.98 0.56 -13.70
C LYS A 335 -12.47 0.29 -13.77
N ILE A 336 -11.71 0.85 -12.83
CA ILE A 336 -10.45 0.26 -12.38
C ILE A 336 -10.83 -1.00 -11.59
N LYS A 337 -10.48 -2.18 -12.12
CA LYS A 337 -10.46 -3.44 -11.35
C LYS A 337 -9.52 -3.22 -10.17
N VAL A 338 -10.07 -3.07 -8.97
CA VAL A 338 -9.33 -3.36 -7.75
C VAL A 338 -9.29 -4.87 -7.65
N GLU A 339 -8.13 -5.45 -7.91
CA GLU A 339 -7.83 -6.83 -7.52
C GLU A 339 -8.09 -6.94 -6.02
N GLN A 340 -9.13 -7.70 -5.67
CA GLN A 340 -9.32 -8.17 -4.31
C GLN A 340 -8.26 -9.24 -4.08
N GLU A 341 -7.29 -8.94 -3.21
CA GLU A 341 -6.50 -10.00 -2.56
C GLU A 341 -7.47 -10.94 -1.86
N GLU A 342 -7.56 -12.17 -2.38
CA GLU A 342 -8.22 -13.29 -1.74
C GLU A 342 -7.54 -13.56 -0.39
N GLN A 343 -8.28 -13.34 0.70
CA GLN A 343 -8.01 -14.06 1.94
C GLN A 343 -8.47 -15.52 1.76
N PRO A 344 -7.63 -16.52 2.07
CA PRO A 344 -8.02 -17.91 1.91
C PRO A 344 -9.19 -18.28 2.83
N ARG A 345 -10.17 -18.93 2.22
CA ARG A 345 -11.30 -19.59 2.88
C ARG A 345 -10.79 -20.77 3.72
N SER A 346 -10.60 -20.56 5.02
CA SER A 346 -10.67 -21.65 6.01
C SER A 346 -10.88 -21.05 7.40
N LEU A 347 -12.13 -20.77 7.78
CA LEU A 347 -12.59 -20.59 9.18
C LEU A 347 -14.10 -20.28 9.27
N ARG A 348 -14.91 -20.82 8.35
CA ARG A 348 -16.40 -20.72 8.42
C ARG A 348 -17.11 -22.04 8.72
N GLU A 349 -16.38 -23.07 9.12
CA GLU A 349 -16.98 -24.37 9.52
C GLU A 349 -16.86 -24.69 11.03
N ALA A 350 -16.43 -23.74 11.86
CA ALA A 350 -16.20 -24.01 13.30
C ALA A 350 -17.18 -23.31 14.27
N ILE A 351 -18.34 -22.82 13.83
CA ILE A 351 -19.33 -22.20 14.76
C ILE A 351 -20.77 -22.64 14.44
N ASN A 352 -20.99 -23.92 14.14
CA ASN A 352 -22.35 -24.48 14.10
C ASN A 352 -22.51 -25.87 14.75
N CYS A 353 -21.55 -26.28 15.59
CA CYS A 353 -21.71 -27.40 16.51
C CYS A 353 -21.54 -26.88 17.94
N HIS A 354 -22.62 -26.38 18.55
CA HIS A 354 -22.89 -26.46 20.00
C HIS A 354 -24.17 -25.68 20.36
N VAL A 355 -25.34 -26.12 19.90
CA VAL A 355 -26.59 -26.00 20.69
C VAL A 355 -27.50 -27.18 20.36
N SER A 356 -27.20 -28.31 20.97
CA SER A 356 -28.18 -29.34 21.33
C SER A 356 -27.49 -30.24 22.33
N VAL A 357 -27.88 -30.08 23.60
CA VAL A 357 -28.11 -31.12 24.60
C VAL A 357 -28.18 -30.45 25.97
N ALA A 358 -29.26 -30.78 26.68
CA ALA A 358 -29.52 -30.67 28.12
C ALA A 358 -30.24 -29.41 28.66
N CYS A 359 -31.50 -29.69 29.01
CA CYS A 359 -32.40 -29.06 29.99
C CYS A 359 -33.11 -27.76 29.61
#